data_AF-A0A928CRD7-F1
#
_entry.id   AF-A0A928CRD7-F1
#
_cell.length_a   1.000
_cell.length_b   1.000
_cell.length_c   1.000
_cell.angle_alpha   90.00
_cell.angle_beta   90.00
_cell.angle_gamma   90.00
#
_symmetry.space_group_name_H-M   'P 1'
#
loop_
_entity.id
_entity.type
_entity.pdbx_description
1 polymer ?
#
loop_
_entity_poly.entity_id
_entity_poly.type
_entity_poly.pdbx_seq_one_letter_code
_entity_poly.pdbx_strand_id
1 'polypeptide(L)' 'KRKDLRLSQVKFAAALGVSVKKVSTWEHGKAVPDEAEMEKIKHITAGI' A
#
# COMPACT_ATOMS: atom_id res chain seq x y z
N LYS A 1 -7.17 -3.86 4.51
CA LYS A 1 -6.30 -2.66 4.73
C LYS A 1 -4.93 -3.11 5.26
N ARG A 2 -3.87 -2.31 5.05
CA ARG A 2 -2.49 -2.60 5.51
C ARG A 2 -2.36 -3.06 6.97
N LYS A 3 -3.19 -2.51 7.88
CA LYS A 3 -3.22 -2.86 9.31
C LYS A 3 -3.64 -4.31 9.56
N ASP A 4 -4.49 -4.86 8.69
CA ASP A 4 -4.98 -6.24 8.78
C ASP A 4 -3.86 -7.23 8.45
N LEU A 5 -2.87 -6.78 7.68
CA LEU A 5 -1.67 -7.56 7.31
C LEU A 5 -0.52 -7.42 8.33
N ARG A 6 -0.70 -6.65 9.42
CA ARG A 6 0.33 -6.36 10.45
C ARG A 6 1.68 -5.86 9.88
N LEU A 7 1.68 -5.28 8.69
CA LEU A 7 2.90 -4.73 8.08
C LEU A 7 3.27 -3.41 8.76
N SER A 8 4.51 -2.91 8.58
CA SER A 8 4.87 -1.48 8.76
C SER A 8 4.80 -0.73 7.42
N GLN A 9 4.62 0.61 7.41
CA GLN A 9 4.46 1.36 6.14
C GLN A 9 5.63 1.07 5.20
N VAL A 10 6.83 0.88 5.78
CA VAL A 10 8.04 0.41 5.10
C VAL A 10 7.84 -0.94 4.42
N LYS A 11 7.37 -1.97 5.14
CA LYS A 11 7.14 -3.30 4.55
C LYS A 11 6.07 -3.29 3.46
N PHE A 12 5.02 -2.50 3.64
CA PHE A 12 3.97 -2.37 2.64
C PHE A 12 4.46 -1.64 1.37
N ALA A 13 5.21 -0.56 1.55
CA ALA A 13 5.82 0.16 0.44
C ALA A 13 6.80 -0.73 -0.33
N ALA A 14 7.63 -1.50 0.37
CA ALA A 14 8.53 -2.47 -0.22
C ALA A 14 7.79 -3.55 -1.02
N ALA A 15 6.70 -4.10 -0.49
CA ALA A 15 5.90 -5.11 -1.18
C ALA A 15 5.22 -4.58 -2.46
N LEU A 16 4.87 -3.28 -2.48
CA LEU A 16 4.30 -2.61 -3.66
C LEU A 16 5.35 -2.08 -4.65
N GLY A 17 6.62 -2.01 -4.24
CA GLY A 17 7.69 -1.36 -5.00
C GLY A 17 7.54 0.16 -5.09
N VAL A 18 7.01 0.80 -4.04
CA VAL A 18 6.80 2.26 -3.97
C VAL A 18 7.54 2.86 -2.77
N SER A 19 7.58 4.19 -2.68
CA SER A 19 8.17 4.88 -1.53
C SER A 19 7.22 4.87 -0.32
N VAL A 20 7.80 4.86 0.88
CA VAL A 20 7.06 4.99 2.15
C VAL A 20 6.27 6.29 2.22
N LYS A 21 6.82 7.36 1.64
CA LYS A 21 6.14 8.65 1.51
C LYS A 21 4.85 8.53 0.70
N LYS A 22 4.85 7.77 -0.40
CA LYS A 22 3.65 7.55 -1.22
C LYS A 22 2.55 6.85 -0.43
N VAL A 23 2.90 5.79 0.30
CA VAL A 23 1.99 5.08 1.22
C VAL A 23 1.43 6.03 2.29
N SER A 24 2.27 6.83 2.92
CA SER A 24 1.84 7.82 3.92
C SER A 24 0.84 8.82 3.32
N THR A 25 1.12 9.37 2.14
CA THR A 25 0.20 10.29 1.45
C THR A 25 -1.18 9.67 1.20
N TRP A 26 -1.24 8.38 0.79
CA TRP A 26 -2.50 7.66 0.63
C TRP A 26 -3.25 7.47 1.95
N GLU A 27 -2.55 7.07 3.01
CA GLU A 27 -3.17 6.84 4.32
C GLU A 27 -3.72 8.13 4.95
N HIS A 28 -3.13 9.29 4.63
CA HIS A 28 -3.61 10.60 5.05
C HIS A 28 -4.64 11.22 4.07
N GLY A 29 -5.04 10.50 3.02
CA GLY A 29 -6.03 10.98 2.04
C GLY A 29 -5.55 12.15 1.17
N LYS A 30 -4.25 12.42 1.12
CA LYS A 30 -3.66 13.51 0.32
C LYS A 30 -3.52 13.14 -1.16
N ALA A 31 -3.57 11.85 -1.48
CA ALA A 31 -3.59 11.30 -2.83
C ALA A 31 -4.24 9.92 -2.77
N VAL A 32 -4.59 9.38 -3.94
CA VAL A 32 -5.05 7.99 -4.09
C VAL A 32 -4.03 7.21 -4.93
N PRO A 33 -3.91 5.87 -4.75
CA PRO A 33 -3.11 5.03 -5.64
C PRO A 33 -3.67 5.07 -7.06
N ASP A 34 -2.80 4.95 -8.06
CA ASP A 34 -3.24 4.76 -9.45
C ASP A 34 -3.78 3.33 -9.69
N GLU A 35 -4.23 3.06 -10.91
CA GLU A 35 -4.80 1.75 -11.27
C GLU A 35 -3.80 0.60 -11.08
N ALA A 36 -2.55 0.77 -11.51
CA ALA A 36 -1.51 -0.25 -11.36
C ALA A 36 -1.18 -0.50 -9.88
N GLU A 37 -1.19 0.55 -9.06
CA GLU A 37 -0.97 0.45 -7.62
C GLU A 37 -2.16 -0.18 -6.90
N MET A 38 -3.39 0.14 -7.31
CA MET A 38 -4.58 -0.54 -6.80
C MET A 38 -4.55 -2.04 -7.08
N GLU A 39 -4.15 -2.45 -8.29
CA GLU A 39 -4.01 -3.88 -8.61
C GLU A 39 -2.97 -4.55 -7.71
N LYS A 40 -1.80 -3.95 -7.53
CA LYS A 40 -0.79 -4.49 -6.60
C LYS A 40 -1.32 -4.58 -5.16
N ILE A 41 -2.05 -3.56 -4.70
CA ILE A 41 -2.67 -3.56 -3.36
C ILE A 41 -3.66 -4.72 -3.24
N LYS A 42 -4.54 -4.92 -4.22
CA LYS A 42 -5.51 -6.02 -4.24
C LYS A 42 -4.80 -7.37 -4.15
N HIS A 43 -3.78 -7.60 -4.99
CA HIS A 43 -3.00 -8.84 -4.99
C HIS A 43 -2.35 -9.14 -3.62
N ILE A 44 -1.77 -8.13 -2.96
CA ILE A 44 -1.16 -8.30 -1.63
C ILE A 44 -2.22 -8.58 -0.56
N THR A 45 -3.40 -7.98 -0.68
CA THR A 45 -4.48 -8.18 0.31
C THR A 45 -5.35 -9.41 0.07
N ALA A 46 -5.39 -9.95 -1.14
CA ALA A 46 -6.22 -11.09 -1.52
C ALA A 46 -5.51 -12.45 -1.31
N GLY A 47 -4.19 -12.46 -1.13
CA GLY A 47 -3.40 -13.67 -0.89
C GLY A 47 -3.28 -14.10 0.57
N ILE A 48 -4.09 -13.54 1.48
CA ILE A 48 -4.08 -13.80 2.93
C ILE A 48 -5.51 -14.00 3.43
#